data_AF-A0A6P6XZH9-F1
#
_entry.id   AF-A0A6P6XZH9-F1
#
_cell.length_a   1.000
_cell.length_b   1.000
_cell.length_c   1.000
_cell.angle_alpha   90.00
_cell.angle_beta   90.00
_cell.angle_gamma   90.00
#
_symmetry.space_group_name_H-M   'P 1'
#
loop_
_entity.id
_entity.type
_entity.pdbx_description
1 polymer ?
#
loop_
_entity_poly.entity_id
_entity_poly.type
_entity_poly.pdbx_seq_one_letter_code
_entity_poly.pdbx_strand_id
1 'polypeptide(L)'
;MKIYRLLILIVWITKMMALRFNFPKRLVIFPLIYSCDYISLDLTEGYNHFKHINWSNASLDKLDEMLKWILKNRRSLERGDQTKPLDFDFITQRGVFTRIMCTPFVNDEWHIGFSKFKGTIYICPFFNDHDENERNFQRLNMASYGGYRFEHYITKSKYEDTYSNCDDFSSTLHEYSAVLKSKINSINNPNGYSLLYVAEVDCLKENETDSSRMENFVEIKTTNKIDSPIQNDNFHRHKSCKWWAQSKLVAIDRIICGYKEYNLTTVTSIETMNVDSIAQQAFRFWNHKNCWNFLEHFLSLAQNLLKNENDPSKVYLFSKERYSTIITCKKLLHSGNLCIIPDWYTDVFKDMKINQKKNESNVK
;
A
#
# COMPACT_ATOMS: atom_id res chain seq x y z
N MET A 1 34.54 25.60 12.07
CA MET A 1 33.92 24.27 11.86
C MET A 1 32.66 24.47 11.02
N LYS A 2 32.76 24.37 9.68
CA LYS A 2 31.65 24.65 8.76
C LYS A 2 30.69 23.45 8.78
N ILE A 3 29.53 23.62 9.42
CA ILE A 3 28.42 22.66 9.35
C ILE A 3 27.78 22.84 7.98
N TYR A 4 28.06 21.91 7.06
CA TYR A 4 27.31 21.80 5.81
C TYR A 4 25.90 21.31 6.15
N ARG A 5 24.92 22.22 6.23
CA ARG A 5 23.50 21.86 6.16
C ARG A 5 23.22 21.37 4.75
N LEU A 6 23.26 20.06 4.57
CA LEU A 6 22.83 19.37 3.35
C LEU A 6 21.31 19.55 3.20
N LEU A 7 20.87 20.60 2.52
CA LEU A 7 19.50 20.72 2.02
C LEU A 7 19.37 19.77 0.81
N ILE A 8 18.85 18.57 1.05
CA ILE A 8 18.39 17.68 -0.04
C ILE A 8 16.92 18.00 -0.31
N LEU A 9 16.64 18.44 -1.54
CA LEU A 9 15.30 18.65 -2.06
C LEU A 9 14.82 17.31 -2.68
N ILE A 10 14.02 16.53 -1.96
CA ILE A 10 13.27 15.41 -2.56
C ILE A 10 11.95 15.99 -3.05
N VAL A 11 11.72 15.97 -4.37
CA VAL A 11 10.48 16.42 -4.98
C VAL A 11 9.68 15.19 -5.38
N TRP A 12 8.64 14.90 -4.61
CA TRP A 12 7.73 13.79 -4.85
C TRP A 12 6.43 14.34 -5.47
N ILE A 13 6.15 13.97 -6.72
CA ILE A 13 4.95 14.42 -7.45
C ILE A 13 4.14 13.18 -7.79
N THR A 14 2.89 13.15 -7.35
CA THR A 14 1.98 12.02 -7.57
C THR A 14 0.78 12.46 -8.38
N LYS A 15 0.50 11.74 -9.47
CA LYS A 15 -0.63 11.96 -10.38
C LYS A 15 -1.46 10.68 -10.44
N MET A 16 -2.76 10.79 -10.19
CA MET A 16 -3.65 9.63 -10.06
C MET A 16 -4.24 9.19 -11.40
N MET A 17 -4.40 7.87 -11.59
CA MET A 17 -5.26 7.27 -12.61
C MET A 17 -6.17 6.25 -11.90
N ALA A 18 -7.49 6.42 -11.97
CA ALA A 18 -8.40 5.58 -11.20
C ALA A 18 -8.49 4.15 -11.76
N LEU A 19 -8.29 3.16 -10.88
CA LEU A 19 -8.76 1.79 -11.03
C LEU A 19 -10.26 1.81 -10.68
N ARG A 20 -11.13 1.46 -11.63
CA ARG A 20 -12.57 1.27 -11.35
C ARG A 20 -12.88 -0.22 -11.41
N PHE A 21 -12.66 -0.91 -10.31
CA PHE A 21 -13.46 -2.09 -9.97
C PHE A 21 -14.63 -1.58 -9.13
N ASN A 22 -15.83 -1.99 -9.51
CA ASN A 22 -17.17 -1.69 -8.95
C ASN A 22 -17.24 -0.66 -7.81
N PHE A 23 -17.93 0.46 -8.08
CA PHE A 23 -18.34 1.44 -7.08
C PHE A 23 -19.20 0.78 -5.98
N PRO A 24 -18.88 1.05 -4.71
CA PRO A 24 -19.65 2.07 -4.00
C PRO A 24 -18.75 3.11 -3.34
N LYS A 25 -19.07 4.39 -3.52
CA LYS A 25 -18.36 5.48 -2.83
C LYS A 25 -18.69 5.39 -1.34
N ARG A 26 -17.71 5.02 -0.52
CA ARG A 26 -17.79 5.20 0.93
C ARG A 26 -17.43 6.65 1.25
N LEU A 27 -18.40 7.38 1.80
CA LEU A 27 -18.17 8.69 2.41
C LEU A 27 -17.93 8.47 3.90
N VAL A 28 -17.02 9.23 4.51
CA VAL A 28 -17.10 9.42 5.97
C VAL A 28 -18.44 10.05 6.24
N ILE A 29 -19.29 9.35 6.97
CA ILE A 29 -20.44 9.97 7.60
C ILE A 29 -20.06 10.11 9.06
N PHE A 30 -19.86 11.34 9.50
CA PHE A 30 -20.13 11.71 10.87
C PHE A 30 -21.65 11.86 10.97
N PRO A 31 -22.42 10.89 11.50
CA PRO A 31 -23.69 11.27 12.08
C PRO A 31 -23.34 11.95 13.40
N LEU A 32 -23.41 13.28 13.44
CA LEU A 32 -23.71 14.03 14.67
C LEU A 32 -23.01 13.50 15.95
N ILE A 33 -21.69 13.63 16.09
CA ILE A 33 -21.06 13.62 17.43
C ILE A 33 -20.96 15.06 17.96
N TYR A 34 -22.05 15.81 17.79
CA TYR A 34 -22.25 17.06 18.52
C TYR A 34 -23.13 16.84 19.76
N SER A 35 -23.55 15.61 20.08
CA SER A 35 -24.46 15.39 21.22
C SER A 35 -24.45 13.99 21.87
N CYS A 36 -23.44 13.14 21.68
CA CYS A 36 -23.37 11.87 22.41
C CYS A 36 -22.09 11.82 23.24
N ASP A 37 -22.23 11.98 24.55
CA ASP A 37 -21.11 12.06 25.50
C ASP A 37 -20.30 10.76 25.61
N TYR A 38 -20.75 9.65 24.99
CA TYR A 38 -20.06 8.35 25.01
C TYR A 38 -20.25 7.57 23.69
N ILE A 39 -19.13 7.23 23.04
CA ILE A 39 -19.07 6.29 21.89
C ILE A 39 -18.73 4.89 22.44
N SER A 40 -19.35 3.85 21.88
CA SER A 40 -19.03 2.45 22.19
C SER A 40 -19.29 1.57 20.97
N LEU A 41 -18.24 1.26 20.20
CA LEU A 41 -18.32 0.46 18.97
C LEU A 41 -17.61 -0.88 19.17
N ASP A 42 -18.36 -1.99 19.17
CA ASP A 42 -17.79 -3.35 19.31
C ASP A 42 -17.23 -3.86 17.99
N LEU A 43 -15.90 -3.98 17.91
CA LEU A 43 -15.20 -4.44 16.72
C LEU A 43 -15.27 -5.95 16.50
N THR A 44 -15.85 -6.71 17.43
CA THR A 44 -16.00 -8.18 17.34
C THR A 44 -17.39 -8.60 16.87
N GLU A 45 -18.35 -7.68 16.84
CA GLU A 45 -19.71 -7.95 16.39
C GLU A 45 -19.68 -8.57 14.99
N GLY A 46 -20.35 -9.73 14.83
CA GLY A 46 -20.42 -10.47 13.57
C GLY A 46 -19.23 -11.41 13.29
N TYR A 47 -18.11 -11.32 14.03
CA TYR A 47 -16.89 -12.08 13.71
C TYR A 47 -17.11 -13.59 13.61
N ASN A 48 -17.97 -14.17 14.45
CA ASN A 48 -18.25 -15.62 14.44
C ASN A 48 -18.80 -16.12 13.10
N HIS A 49 -19.51 -15.29 12.34
CA HIS A 49 -20.01 -15.62 11.00
C HIS A 49 -18.89 -15.55 9.95
N PHE A 50 -17.91 -14.66 10.15
CA PHE A 50 -16.84 -14.36 9.19
C PHE A 50 -15.46 -14.94 9.56
N LYS A 51 -15.35 -15.70 10.66
CA LYS A 51 -14.09 -16.25 11.16
C LYS A 51 -13.37 -17.20 10.19
N HIS A 52 -14.09 -17.71 9.19
CA HIS A 52 -13.57 -18.59 8.15
C HIS A 52 -12.82 -17.84 7.04
N ILE A 53 -12.99 -16.50 6.96
CA ILE A 53 -12.25 -15.62 6.06
C ILE A 53 -10.91 -15.29 6.72
N ASN A 54 -9.83 -15.31 5.93
CA ASN A 54 -8.51 -14.88 6.36
C ASN A 54 -8.32 -13.38 6.12
N TRP A 55 -8.80 -12.58 7.06
CA TRP A 55 -8.68 -11.12 7.10
C TRP A 55 -7.23 -10.63 7.28
N SER A 56 -6.34 -11.47 7.84
CA SER A 56 -4.92 -11.14 7.98
C SER A 56 -4.11 -11.24 6.67
N ASN A 57 -4.59 -12.04 5.70
CA ASN A 57 -3.93 -12.28 4.41
C ASN A 57 -4.81 -11.91 3.20
N ALA A 58 -5.75 -10.96 3.35
CA ALA A 58 -6.61 -10.52 2.25
C ALA A 58 -5.83 -10.07 0.99
N SER A 59 -4.55 -9.71 1.13
CA SER A 59 -3.65 -9.27 0.05
C SER A 59 -2.89 -10.41 -0.67
N LEU A 60 -3.36 -11.65 -0.67
CA LEU A 60 -2.68 -12.76 -1.38
C LEU A 60 -2.78 -12.66 -2.91
N ASP A 61 -3.64 -11.78 -3.43
CA ASP A 61 -3.56 -11.38 -4.83
C ASP A 61 -2.21 -10.68 -5.05
N LYS A 62 -1.38 -11.29 -5.91
CA LYS A 62 -0.07 -10.78 -6.31
C LYS A 62 -0.23 -9.44 -7.06
N LEU A 63 0.37 -9.30 -8.24
CA LEU A 63 0.15 -8.12 -9.08
C LEU A 63 -1.00 -8.33 -10.08
N ASP A 64 -1.71 -9.46 -10.04
CA ASP A 64 -2.64 -9.89 -11.09
C ASP A 64 -3.70 -8.83 -11.44
N GLU A 65 -4.45 -8.29 -10.48
CA GLU A 65 -5.44 -7.25 -10.76
C GLU A 65 -4.82 -5.95 -11.27
N MET A 66 -3.65 -5.59 -10.76
CA MET A 66 -2.88 -4.44 -11.25
C MET A 66 -2.40 -4.65 -12.69
N LEU A 67 -1.91 -5.85 -13.01
CA LEU A 67 -1.45 -6.23 -14.34
C LEU A 67 -2.61 -6.26 -15.35
N LYS A 68 -3.77 -6.81 -14.97
CA LYS A 68 -5.00 -6.74 -15.78
C LYS A 68 -5.40 -5.28 -16.05
N TRP A 69 -5.32 -4.41 -15.05
CA TRP A 69 -5.59 -2.99 -15.25
C TRP A 69 -4.58 -2.30 -16.15
N ILE A 70 -3.29 -2.63 -16.03
CA ILE A 70 -2.24 -2.12 -16.93
C ILE A 70 -2.57 -2.50 -18.37
N LEU A 71 -2.94 -3.76 -18.64
CA LEU A 71 -3.34 -4.19 -19.98
C LEU A 71 -4.57 -3.43 -20.50
N LYS A 72 -5.58 -3.21 -19.65
CA LYS A 72 -6.79 -2.45 -20.01
C LYS A 72 -6.51 -0.97 -20.31
N ASN A 73 -5.51 -0.37 -19.66
CA ASN A 73 -5.18 1.06 -19.78
C ASN A 73 -3.90 1.33 -20.58
N ARG A 74 -3.36 0.29 -21.20
CA ARG A 74 -2.02 0.24 -21.80
C ARG A 74 -1.70 1.43 -22.71
N ARG A 75 -2.62 1.82 -23.59
CA ARG A 75 -2.43 2.95 -24.53
C ARG A 75 -2.07 4.28 -23.83
N SER A 76 -2.51 4.47 -22.58
CA SER A 76 -2.24 5.67 -21.78
C SER A 76 -0.99 5.57 -20.90
N LEU A 77 -0.35 4.39 -20.89
CA LEU A 77 0.82 4.05 -20.08
C LEU A 77 2.07 3.83 -20.94
N GLU A 78 1.90 3.67 -22.25
CA GLU A 78 3.00 3.37 -23.16
C GLU A 78 3.70 4.61 -23.71
N ARG A 79 5.00 4.47 -23.98
CA ARG A 79 5.85 5.50 -24.59
C ARG A 79 6.11 5.33 -26.09
N GLY A 80 5.55 4.28 -26.70
CA GLY A 80 5.83 3.91 -28.09
C GLY A 80 7.18 3.20 -28.31
N ASP A 81 7.97 2.99 -27.26
CA ASP A 81 9.20 2.21 -27.29
C ASP A 81 8.91 0.71 -27.10
N GLN A 82 9.27 -0.13 -28.07
CA GLN A 82 9.03 -1.57 -28.00
C GLN A 82 9.90 -2.31 -26.97
N THR A 83 11.05 -1.74 -26.62
CA THR A 83 12.02 -2.30 -25.68
C THR A 83 11.64 -1.99 -24.23
N LYS A 84 11.03 -0.83 -24.00
CA LYS A 84 10.42 -0.41 -22.75
C LYS A 84 9.01 0.13 -23.00
N PRO A 85 8.01 -0.77 -23.15
CA PRO A 85 6.67 -0.36 -23.53
C PRO A 85 6.06 0.59 -22.52
N LEU A 86 6.22 0.31 -21.22
CA LEU A 86 5.67 1.11 -20.14
C LEU A 86 6.62 2.23 -19.72
N ASP A 87 6.08 3.43 -19.51
CA ASP A 87 6.84 4.57 -19.00
C ASP A 87 7.05 4.54 -17.48
N PHE A 88 7.44 3.37 -16.95
CA PHE A 88 7.67 3.16 -15.52
C PHE A 88 8.92 2.32 -15.28
N ASP A 89 9.71 2.70 -14.28
CA ASP A 89 10.85 1.94 -13.80
C ASP A 89 10.39 0.85 -12.82
N PHE A 90 9.45 1.18 -11.93
CA PHE A 90 8.94 0.26 -10.90
C PHE A 90 7.42 0.15 -10.89
N ILE A 91 6.92 -1.08 -10.76
CA ILE A 91 5.51 -1.44 -10.66
C ILE A 91 5.28 -2.28 -9.41
N THR A 92 4.40 -1.85 -8.51
CA THR A 92 4.14 -2.59 -7.25
C THR A 92 2.84 -2.19 -6.54
N GLN A 93 2.64 -2.65 -5.31
CA GLN A 93 1.60 -2.20 -4.39
C GLN A 93 2.18 -1.21 -3.37
N ARG A 94 1.38 -0.25 -2.90
CA ARG A 94 1.74 0.77 -1.89
C ARG A 94 2.37 0.16 -0.65
N GLY A 95 1.83 -0.96 -0.16
CA GLY A 95 2.33 -1.66 1.02
C GLY A 95 3.78 -2.11 0.90
N VAL A 96 4.27 -2.44 -0.31
CA VAL A 96 5.67 -2.80 -0.55
C VAL A 96 6.59 -1.61 -0.33
N PHE A 97 6.24 -0.44 -0.88
CA PHE A 97 7.00 0.78 -0.64
C PHE A 97 6.96 1.18 0.83
N THR A 98 5.83 1.03 1.53
CA THR A 98 5.76 1.24 2.98
C THR A 98 6.76 0.34 3.72
N ARG A 99 6.79 -0.97 3.42
CA ARG A 99 7.72 -1.93 4.06
C ARG A 99 9.18 -1.54 3.85
N ILE A 100 9.57 -1.25 2.60
CA ILE A 100 10.94 -0.84 2.27
C ILE A 100 11.27 0.48 2.99
N MET A 101 10.43 1.50 2.83
CA MET A 101 10.63 2.83 3.39
C MET A 101 10.79 2.82 4.91
N CYS A 102 10.01 2.01 5.63
CA CYS A 102 10.05 1.95 7.09
C CYS A 102 11.18 1.07 7.64
N THR A 103 11.86 0.29 6.79
CA THR A 103 12.86 -0.71 7.20
C THR A 103 13.92 -0.22 8.18
N PRO A 104 14.47 1.02 8.07
CA PRO A 104 15.47 1.49 9.04
C PRO A 104 14.96 1.66 10.47
N PHE A 105 13.64 1.69 10.67
CA PHE A 105 13.01 2.09 11.93
C PHE A 105 12.07 1.04 12.51
N VAL A 106 11.68 0.03 11.71
CA VAL A 106 10.79 -1.04 12.15
C VAL A 106 11.52 -2.39 12.10
N ASN A 107 11.21 -3.24 13.06
CA ASN A 107 11.86 -4.54 13.21
C ASN A 107 11.20 -5.66 12.43
N ASP A 108 10.22 -5.34 11.58
CA ASP A 108 9.45 -6.32 10.82
C ASP A 108 10.36 -7.22 9.96
N GLU A 109 9.89 -8.44 9.78
CA GLU A 109 10.38 -9.36 8.78
C GLU A 109 9.67 -9.08 7.45
N TRP A 110 10.37 -9.25 6.34
CA TRP A 110 9.75 -9.21 5.03
C TRP A 110 10.57 -9.96 3.98
N HIS A 111 9.86 -10.48 2.98
CA HIS A 111 10.41 -11.01 1.75
C HIS A 111 9.76 -10.28 0.57
N ILE A 112 10.57 -9.76 -0.34
CA ILE A 112 10.10 -8.96 -1.48
C ILE A 112 10.84 -9.42 -2.73
N GLY A 113 10.10 -9.90 -3.70
CA GLY A 113 10.63 -10.32 -4.99
C GLY A 113 10.66 -9.19 -6.00
N PHE A 114 11.69 -9.21 -6.85
CA PHE A 114 11.89 -8.29 -7.95
C PHE A 114 12.10 -9.08 -9.25
N SER A 115 11.29 -8.82 -10.27
CA SER A 115 11.44 -9.39 -11.62
C SER A 115 11.42 -8.28 -12.65
N LYS A 116 12.30 -8.36 -13.66
CA LYS A 116 12.39 -7.35 -14.70
C LYS A 116 11.88 -7.89 -16.03
N PHE A 117 10.98 -7.13 -16.66
CA PHE A 117 10.43 -7.47 -17.96
C PHE A 117 10.30 -6.20 -18.81
N LYS A 118 10.93 -6.21 -19.99
CA LYS A 118 10.96 -5.11 -20.95
C LYS A 118 11.26 -3.76 -20.29
N GLY A 119 12.37 -3.71 -19.56
CA GLY A 119 12.86 -2.47 -18.94
C GLY A 119 12.14 -2.01 -17.67
N THR A 120 11.03 -2.64 -17.27
CA THR A 120 10.28 -2.32 -16.05
C THR A 120 10.48 -3.41 -14.99
N ILE A 121 10.66 -3.00 -13.73
CA ILE A 121 10.82 -3.89 -12.58
C ILE A 121 9.50 -4.01 -11.82
N TYR A 122 9.01 -5.24 -11.70
CA TYR A 122 7.79 -5.60 -10.98
C TYR A 122 8.18 -6.13 -9.60
N ILE A 123 7.56 -5.60 -8.57
CA ILE A 123 7.90 -5.87 -7.17
C ILE A 123 6.68 -6.44 -6.45
N CYS A 124 6.83 -7.61 -5.83
CA CYS A 124 5.76 -8.30 -5.13
C CYS A 124 6.23 -8.71 -3.72
N PRO A 125 5.42 -8.51 -2.66
CA PRO A 125 5.74 -9.08 -1.37
C PRO A 125 5.49 -10.60 -1.43
N PHE A 126 6.30 -11.34 -0.67
CA PHE A 126 6.05 -12.75 -0.36
C PHE A 126 5.92 -12.90 1.14
N PHE A 127 5.02 -13.79 1.53
CA PHE A 127 4.82 -14.17 2.90
C PHE A 127 5.41 -15.57 3.04
N ASN A 128 6.17 -15.78 4.11
CA ASN A 128 6.47 -17.14 4.51
C ASN A 128 5.17 -17.72 5.06
N ASP A 129 4.83 -18.92 4.59
CA ASP A 129 3.93 -19.81 5.31
C ASP A 129 4.66 -20.28 6.57
N HIS A 130 4.95 -19.36 7.50
CA HIS A 130 5.24 -19.80 8.85
C HIS A 130 3.96 -20.47 9.34
N ASP A 131 4.10 -21.67 9.91
CA ASP A 131 3.08 -22.33 10.70
C ASP A 131 2.72 -21.39 11.86
N GLU A 132 1.88 -20.39 11.58
CA GLU A 132 1.33 -19.54 12.62
C GLU A 132 0.52 -20.47 13.50
N ASN A 133 0.93 -20.59 14.77
CA ASN A 133 0.13 -21.26 15.76
C ASN A 133 -1.31 -20.73 15.66
N GLU A 134 -2.30 -21.63 15.62
CA GLU A 134 -3.72 -21.31 15.44
C GLU A 134 -4.18 -20.15 16.35
N ARG A 135 -3.66 -20.08 17.59
CA ARG A 135 -3.95 -18.97 18.51
C ARG A 135 -3.44 -17.61 18.02
N ASN A 136 -2.26 -17.56 17.43
CA ASN A 136 -1.72 -16.31 16.86
C ASN A 136 -2.52 -15.91 15.61
N PHE A 137 -2.82 -16.87 14.74
CA PHE A 137 -3.66 -16.65 13.56
C PHE A 137 -5.01 -16.07 13.96
N GLN A 138 -5.75 -16.71 14.87
CA GLN A 138 -7.05 -16.24 15.34
C GLN A 138 -6.99 -14.82 15.91
N ARG A 139 -5.93 -14.49 16.68
CA ARG A 139 -5.72 -13.16 17.23
C ARG A 139 -5.47 -12.11 16.13
N LEU A 140 -4.61 -12.41 15.17
CA LEU A 140 -4.31 -11.50 14.05
C LEU A 140 -5.53 -11.32 13.14
N ASN A 141 -6.25 -12.40 12.85
CA ASN A 141 -7.47 -12.40 12.06
C ASN A 141 -8.56 -11.54 12.73
N MET A 142 -8.75 -11.68 14.04
CA MET A 142 -9.66 -10.83 14.81
C MET A 142 -9.24 -9.36 14.80
N ALA A 143 -7.94 -9.08 14.95
CA ALA A 143 -7.44 -7.71 14.91
C ALA A 143 -7.66 -7.06 13.53
N SER A 144 -7.45 -7.80 12.45
CA SER A 144 -7.73 -7.36 11.08
C SER A 144 -9.24 -7.14 10.86
N TYR A 145 -10.07 -8.12 11.25
CA TYR A 145 -11.52 -7.98 11.20
C TYR A 145 -12.00 -6.72 11.92
N GLY A 146 -11.47 -6.46 13.12
CA GLY A 146 -11.84 -5.27 13.87
C GLY A 146 -11.47 -3.95 13.18
N GLY A 147 -10.45 -3.95 12.31
CA GLY A 147 -10.14 -2.83 11.43
C GLY A 147 -11.27 -2.57 10.44
N TYR A 148 -11.62 -3.59 9.65
CA TYR A 148 -12.74 -3.53 8.69
C TYR A 148 -14.07 -3.20 9.38
N ARG A 149 -14.30 -3.74 10.57
CA ARG A 149 -15.50 -3.45 11.36
C ARG A 149 -15.55 -1.99 11.81
N PHE A 150 -14.42 -1.41 12.19
CA PHE A 150 -14.35 0.01 12.50
C PHE A 150 -14.64 0.87 11.26
N GLU A 151 -14.04 0.55 10.11
CA GLU A 151 -14.31 1.24 8.85
C GLU A 151 -15.80 1.20 8.50
N HIS A 152 -16.44 0.03 8.67
CA HIS A 152 -17.88 -0.13 8.49
C HIS A 152 -18.70 0.79 9.41
N TYR A 153 -18.32 0.94 10.68
CA TYR A 153 -19.05 1.82 11.61
C TYR A 153 -18.96 3.31 11.25
N ILE A 154 -17.84 3.76 10.68
CA ILE A 154 -17.56 5.18 10.49
C ILE A 154 -17.66 5.64 9.03
N THR A 155 -18.03 4.73 8.13
CA THR A 155 -18.26 5.02 6.71
C THR A 155 -19.67 4.58 6.30
N LYS A 156 -20.19 5.19 5.24
CA LYS A 156 -21.46 4.77 4.63
C LYS A 156 -21.35 4.75 3.13
N SER A 157 -22.05 3.81 2.50
CA SER A 157 -22.21 3.80 1.04
C SER A 157 -23.09 4.97 0.60
N LYS A 158 -22.66 5.69 -0.44
CA LYS A 158 -23.45 6.79 -1.04
C LYS A 158 -24.83 6.33 -1.57
N TYR A 159 -25.03 5.03 -1.76
CA TYR A 159 -26.26 4.44 -2.32
C TYR A 159 -27.11 3.70 -1.30
N GLU A 160 -26.74 3.70 -0.02
CA GLU A 160 -27.65 3.22 1.02
C GLU A 160 -28.71 4.28 1.27
N ASP A 161 -29.90 4.03 0.73
CA ASP A 161 -31.12 4.70 1.16
C ASP A 161 -31.21 4.62 2.69
N THR A 162 -31.65 5.70 3.29
CA THR A 162 -31.72 5.96 4.74
C THR A 162 -32.65 4.99 5.52
N TYR A 163 -33.10 3.89 4.91
CA TYR A 163 -34.19 3.04 5.38
C TYR A 163 -33.87 1.54 5.50
N SER A 164 -32.69 1.05 5.11
CA SER A 164 -32.30 -0.34 5.41
C SER A 164 -31.56 -0.41 6.75
N ASN A 165 -32.30 -0.70 7.83
CA ASN A 165 -31.78 -1.05 9.17
C ASN A 165 -30.98 -2.37 9.21
N CYS A 166 -30.50 -2.86 8.07
CA CYS A 166 -29.67 -4.06 8.02
C CYS A 166 -28.21 -3.60 8.05
N ASP A 167 -27.51 -3.93 9.12
CA ASP A 167 -26.06 -3.84 9.24
C ASP A 167 -25.39 -4.81 8.25
N ASP A 168 -25.46 -4.48 6.96
CA ASP A 168 -24.94 -5.33 5.89
C ASP A 168 -23.42 -5.17 5.77
N PHE A 169 -22.72 -5.92 6.62
CA PHE A 169 -21.27 -6.02 6.63
C PHE A 169 -20.69 -6.58 5.33
N SER A 170 -21.51 -7.23 4.47
CA SER A 170 -21.01 -7.76 3.19
C SER A 170 -20.53 -6.65 2.25
N SER A 171 -21.09 -5.44 2.36
CA SER A 171 -20.63 -4.27 1.61
C SER A 171 -19.20 -3.85 1.95
N THR A 172 -18.67 -4.24 3.13
CA THR A 172 -17.31 -3.96 3.62
C THR A 172 -16.25 -4.86 3.03
N LEU A 173 -16.66 -5.90 2.31
CA LEU A 173 -15.75 -6.72 1.51
C LEU A 173 -15.34 -6.04 0.19
N HIS A 174 -15.95 -4.90 -0.15
CA HIS A 174 -15.59 -4.15 -1.36
C HIS A 174 -14.46 -3.16 -1.08
N GLU A 175 -13.27 -3.48 -1.60
CA GLU A 175 -12.10 -2.61 -1.55
C GLU A 175 -12.13 -1.59 -2.71
N TYR A 176 -11.79 -0.33 -2.41
CA TYR A 176 -11.51 0.67 -3.43
C TYR A 176 -10.00 0.91 -3.50
N SER A 177 -9.44 0.82 -4.71
CA SER A 177 -8.01 0.97 -4.96
C SER A 177 -7.75 2.06 -5.99
N ALA A 178 -6.81 2.96 -5.70
CA ALA A 178 -6.29 3.96 -6.62
C ALA A 178 -5.00 3.47 -7.28
N VAL A 179 -4.79 3.77 -8.57
CA VAL A 179 -3.47 3.64 -9.20
C VAL A 179 -2.79 5.00 -9.23
N LEU A 180 -1.58 5.05 -8.71
CA LEU A 180 -0.80 6.25 -8.60
C LEU A 180 0.41 6.17 -9.52
N LYS A 181 0.61 7.22 -10.30
CA LYS A 181 1.86 7.49 -10.99
C LYS A 181 2.64 8.47 -10.12
N SER A 182 3.86 8.12 -9.77
CA SER A 182 4.70 9.02 -8.97
C SER A 182 6.13 9.02 -9.49
N LYS A 183 6.93 9.92 -8.92
CA LYS A 183 8.36 10.00 -9.18
C LYS A 183 9.09 10.21 -7.87
N ILE A 184 10.10 9.38 -7.61
CA ILE A 184 11.04 9.58 -6.50
C ILE A 184 12.38 10.00 -7.07
N ASN A 185 12.91 11.11 -6.57
CA ASN A 185 14.23 11.61 -6.95
C ASN A 185 15.08 11.88 -5.71
N SER A 186 16.37 12.00 -5.94
CA SER A 186 17.31 12.45 -4.92
C SER A 186 18.35 13.35 -5.58
N ILE A 187 19.18 13.97 -4.76
CA ILE A 187 20.29 14.80 -5.27
C ILE A 187 21.28 13.98 -6.12
N ASN A 188 21.38 12.68 -5.85
CA ASN A 188 22.25 11.74 -6.57
C ASN A 188 21.58 11.16 -7.82
N ASN A 189 20.25 11.20 -7.90
CA ASN A 189 19.47 10.80 -9.07
C ASN A 189 18.39 11.87 -9.38
N PRO A 190 18.78 13.01 -10.01
CA PRO A 190 17.85 14.09 -10.30
C PRO A 190 16.78 13.69 -11.32
N ASN A 191 17.12 12.75 -12.22
CA ASN A 191 16.18 12.17 -13.17
C ASN A 191 15.15 11.27 -12.50
N GLY A 192 15.40 10.81 -11.28
CA GLY A 192 14.50 10.01 -10.45
C GLY A 192 14.10 8.67 -11.08
N TYR A 193 13.25 7.94 -10.35
CA TYR A 193 12.58 6.75 -10.83
C TYR A 193 11.09 7.01 -10.96
N SER A 194 10.55 6.60 -12.10
CA SER A 194 9.12 6.60 -12.40
C SER A 194 8.45 5.38 -11.75
N LEU A 195 7.40 5.63 -10.98
CA LEU A 195 6.71 4.62 -10.17
C LEU A 195 5.26 4.52 -10.64
N LEU A 196 4.76 3.29 -10.73
CA LEU A 196 3.33 2.99 -10.83
C LEU A 196 2.97 2.04 -9.70
N TYR A 197 1.99 2.37 -8.89
CA TYR A 197 1.58 1.48 -7.81
C TYR A 197 0.11 1.61 -7.48
N VAL A 198 -0.47 0.49 -7.03
CA VAL A 198 -1.84 0.44 -6.54
C VAL A 198 -1.86 0.67 -5.03
N ALA A 199 -2.84 1.42 -4.54
CA ALA A 199 -3.08 1.64 -3.14
C ALA A 199 -4.56 1.49 -2.83
N GLU A 200 -4.89 0.59 -1.92
CA GLU A 200 -6.18 0.60 -1.23
C GLU A 200 -6.33 1.93 -0.48
N VAL A 201 -7.54 2.48 -0.52
CA VAL A 201 -7.92 3.75 0.10
C VAL A 201 -9.29 3.62 0.76
N ASP A 202 -9.40 4.11 1.98
CA ASP A 202 -10.53 3.74 2.84
C ASP A 202 -11.80 4.52 2.47
N CYS A 203 -11.74 5.86 2.48
CA CYS A 203 -12.91 6.69 2.15
C CYS A 203 -12.57 8.14 1.82
N LEU A 204 -13.56 8.84 1.26
CA LEU A 204 -13.51 10.30 1.05
C LEU A 204 -13.85 11.05 2.34
N LYS A 205 -13.21 12.22 2.52
CA LYS A 205 -13.56 13.22 3.54
C LYS A 205 -15.05 13.55 3.47
N GLU A 206 -15.59 13.96 4.61
CA GLU A 206 -16.97 14.45 4.68
C GLU A 206 -17.19 15.57 3.65
N ASN A 207 -18.31 15.50 2.94
CA ASN A 207 -18.71 16.43 1.86
C ASN A 207 -17.86 16.40 0.59
N GLU A 208 -16.78 15.60 0.51
CA GLU A 208 -16.02 15.43 -0.71
C GLU A 208 -16.65 14.41 -1.65
N THR A 209 -16.71 14.74 -2.94
CA THR A 209 -17.25 13.83 -3.97
C THR A 209 -16.27 13.54 -5.10
N ASP A 210 -15.21 14.34 -5.17
CA ASP A 210 -14.13 14.22 -6.14
C ASP A 210 -13.12 13.18 -5.66
N SER A 211 -13.24 11.99 -6.24
CA SER A 211 -12.32 10.88 -6.02
C SER A 211 -11.08 10.94 -6.92
N SER A 212 -10.87 12.02 -7.68
CA SER A 212 -9.71 12.17 -8.56
C SER A 212 -8.46 12.69 -7.85
N ARG A 213 -8.64 13.26 -6.65
CA ARG A 213 -7.59 13.85 -5.82
C ARG A 213 -7.44 13.05 -4.54
N MET A 214 -6.23 12.54 -4.31
CA MET A 214 -5.92 11.78 -3.11
C MET A 214 -6.05 12.59 -1.82
N GLU A 215 -5.86 13.90 -1.92
CA GLU A 215 -6.03 14.86 -0.82
C GLU A 215 -7.44 14.83 -0.25
N ASN A 216 -8.43 14.37 -1.02
CA ASN A 216 -9.82 14.29 -0.60
C ASN A 216 -10.13 13.00 0.16
N PHE A 217 -9.17 12.08 0.26
CA PHE A 217 -9.31 10.84 1.02
C PHE A 217 -8.81 11.01 2.45
N VAL A 218 -9.26 10.10 3.32
CA VAL A 218 -8.71 9.89 4.65
C VAL A 218 -8.38 8.42 4.83
N GLU A 219 -7.36 8.14 5.63
CA GLU A 219 -7.05 6.79 6.08
C GLU A 219 -7.74 6.55 7.42
N ILE A 220 -8.23 5.34 7.65
CA ILE A 220 -8.89 4.88 8.87
C ILE A 220 -7.97 3.89 9.56
N LYS A 221 -7.83 4.06 10.87
CA LYS A 221 -7.02 3.17 11.71
C LYS A 221 -7.69 2.94 13.05
N THR A 222 -7.31 1.84 13.70
CA THR A 222 -7.56 1.67 15.13
C THR A 222 -6.27 1.43 15.89
N THR A 223 -6.21 1.90 17.13
CA THR A 223 -5.14 1.58 18.06
C THR A 223 -5.70 1.41 19.47
N ASN A 224 -4.89 0.95 20.41
CA ASN A 224 -5.30 0.92 21.81
C ASN A 224 -5.21 2.33 22.36
N LYS A 225 -6.04 2.65 23.35
CA LYS A 225 -5.97 3.91 24.08
C LYS A 225 -4.54 4.19 24.58
N ILE A 226 -4.15 5.46 24.50
CA ILE A 226 -2.80 5.94 24.83
C ILE A 226 -2.93 6.91 26.01
N ASP A 227 -2.87 6.38 27.22
CA ASP A 227 -3.06 7.16 28.46
C ASP A 227 -1.75 7.44 29.21
N SER A 228 -0.63 6.89 28.71
CA SER A 228 0.68 7.03 29.35
C SER A 228 1.79 7.36 28.34
N PRO A 229 2.86 8.04 28.78
CA PRO A 229 4.03 8.31 27.93
C PRO A 229 4.65 7.04 27.32
N ILE A 230 4.65 5.92 28.06
CA ILE A 230 5.20 4.64 27.58
C ILE A 230 4.37 4.08 26.43
N GLN A 231 3.03 4.12 26.54
CA GLN A 231 2.14 3.71 25.46
C GLN A 231 2.33 4.61 24.22
N ASN A 232 2.52 5.92 24.44
CA ASN A 232 2.79 6.87 23.36
C ASN A 232 4.12 6.57 22.64
N ASP A 233 5.19 6.34 23.40
CA ASP A 233 6.49 5.94 22.87
C ASP A 233 6.40 4.64 22.05
N ASN A 234 5.63 3.66 22.54
CA ASN A 234 5.40 2.40 21.82
C ASN A 234 4.60 2.60 20.52
N PHE A 235 3.57 3.44 20.54
CA PHE A 235 2.85 3.83 19.33
C PHE A 235 3.80 4.45 18.31
N HIS A 236 4.67 5.36 18.74
CA HIS A 236 5.61 6.00 17.84
C HIS A 236 6.66 5.05 17.28
N ARG A 237 7.20 4.17 18.12
CA ARG A 237 8.23 3.18 17.76
C ARG A 237 7.73 2.11 16.79
N HIS A 238 6.46 1.69 16.91
CA HIS A 238 6.00 0.48 16.21
C HIS A 238 4.89 0.70 15.17
N LYS A 239 4.10 1.76 15.28
CA LYS A 239 2.93 2.00 14.40
C LYS A 239 3.06 3.28 13.57
N SER A 240 3.42 4.38 14.22
CA SER A 240 3.29 5.71 13.60
C SER A 240 4.11 5.90 12.32
N CYS A 241 5.30 5.29 12.22
CA CYS A 241 6.13 5.31 11.01
C CYS A 241 5.39 4.67 9.81
N LYS A 242 4.71 3.54 10.03
CA LYS A 242 3.94 2.84 9.01
C LYS A 242 2.72 3.65 8.60
N TRP A 243 1.98 4.19 9.57
CA TRP A 243 0.81 5.05 9.31
C TRP A 243 1.17 6.28 8.49
N TRP A 244 2.28 6.93 8.85
CA TRP A 244 2.83 8.05 8.11
C TRP A 244 3.22 7.66 6.69
N ALA A 245 4.00 6.58 6.52
CA ALA A 245 4.48 6.14 5.21
C ALA A 245 3.31 5.71 4.30
N GLN A 246 2.35 4.98 4.84
CA GLN A 246 1.12 4.57 4.15
C GLN A 246 0.37 5.76 3.57
N SER A 247 0.15 6.80 4.39
CA SER A 247 -0.62 7.98 3.99
C SER A 247 0.18 8.90 3.06
N LYS A 248 1.45 9.15 3.36
CA LYS A 248 2.31 10.01 2.53
C LYS A 248 2.58 9.46 1.14
N LEU A 249 2.74 8.14 1.00
CA LEU A 249 2.90 7.48 -0.30
C LEU A 249 1.69 7.64 -1.21
N VAL A 250 0.57 8.16 -0.73
CA VAL A 250 -0.60 8.46 -1.55
C VAL A 250 -1.07 9.91 -1.41
N ALA A 251 -0.31 10.79 -0.75
CA ALA A 251 -0.70 12.17 -0.48
C ALA A 251 -1.99 12.34 0.34
N ILE A 252 -2.34 11.37 1.19
CA ILE A 252 -3.36 11.53 2.23
C ILE A 252 -2.72 12.24 3.44
N ASP A 253 -3.41 13.25 3.95
CA ASP A 253 -2.93 14.14 5.03
C ASP A 253 -3.62 13.91 6.38
N ARG A 254 -4.69 13.11 6.41
CA ARG A 254 -5.50 12.85 7.60
C ARG A 254 -5.72 11.37 7.85
N ILE A 255 -5.62 10.99 9.12
CA ILE A 255 -5.97 9.65 9.62
C ILE A 255 -7.09 9.81 10.65
N ILE A 256 -8.20 9.10 10.48
CA ILE A 256 -9.22 8.94 11.51
C ILE A 256 -8.85 7.72 12.35
N CYS A 257 -8.58 7.93 13.63
CA CYS A 257 -8.10 6.90 14.54
C CYS A 257 -9.16 6.59 15.61
N GLY A 258 -9.66 5.36 15.62
CA GLY A 258 -10.45 4.82 16.73
C GLY A 258 -9.56 4.25 17.83
N TYR A 259 -9.72 4.73 19.07
CA TYR A 259 -9.01 4.22 20.24
C TYR A 259 -9.86 3.20 20.98
N LYS A 260 -9.26 2.01 21.14
CA LYS A 260 -9.87 0.88 21.83
C LYS A 260 -9.59 0.94 23.32
N GLU A 261 -10.59 0.66 24.13
CA GLU A 261 -10.44 0.47 25.58
C GLU A 261 -9.58 -0.76 25.91
N TYR A 262 -9.33 -0.98 27.21
CA TYR A 262 -8.51 -2.10 27.71
C TYR A 262 -8.94 -3.48 27.19
N ASN A 263 -10.21 -3.66 26.80
CA ASN A 263 -10.71 -4.91 26.21
C ASN A 263 -10.21 -5.18 24.78
N LEU A 264 -9.48 -4.23 24.17
CA LEU A 264 -8.91 -4.29 22.82
C LEU A 264 -9.92 -4.51 21.69
N THR A 265 -11.20 -4.39 21.98
CA THR A 265 -12.30 -4.82 21.12
C THR A 265 -13.35 -3.73 20.96
N THR A 266 -13.44 -2.77 21.88
CA THR A 266 -14.42 -1.68 21.80
C THR A 266 -13.73 -0.34 21.59
N VAL A 267 -14.13 0.41 20.55
CA VAL A 267 -13.70 1.80 20.35
C VAL A 267 -14.58 2.73 21.17
N THR A 268 -13.95 3.60 21.98
CA THR A 268 -14.66 4.55 22.84
C THR A 268 -14.34 6.02 22.56
N SER A 269 -13.27 6.29 21.81
CA SER A 269 -12.97 7.63 21.30
C SER A 269 -12.43 7.56 19.89
N ILE A 270 -12.67 8.62 19.13
CA ILE A 270 -12.21 8.77 17.75
C ILE A 270 -11.56 10.14 17.63
N GLU A 271 -10.36 10.19 17.06
CA GLU A 271 -9.68 11.44 16.79
C GLU A 271 -9.19 11.50 15.34
N THR A 272 -9.08 12.72 14.82
CA THR A 272 -8.42 12.96 13.54
C THR A 272 -6.99 13.41 13.77
N MET A 273 -6.03 12.66 13.22
CA MET A 273 -4.63 12.99 13.23
C MET A 273 -4.19 13.60 11.90
N ASN A 274 -3.40 14.67 11.97
CA ASN A 274 -2.66 15.15 10.80
C ASN A 274 -1.37 14.34 10.61
N VAL A 275 -1.14 13.86 9.39
CA VAL A 275 -0.01 12.97 9.07
C VAL A 275 1.35 13.65 9.30
N ASP A 276 1.49 14.96 9.05
CA ASP A 276 2.74 15.67 9.32
C ASP A 276 2.99 15.86 10.81
N SER A 277 1.94 16.10 11.59
CA SER A 277 2.04 16.16 13.06
C SER A 277 2.54 14.84 13.65
N ILE A 278 2.10 13.69 13.12
CA ILE A 278 2.60 12.37 13.53
C ILE A 278 4.13 12.29 13.36
N ALA A 279 4.66 12.75 12.22
CA ALA A 279 6.10 12.74 11.95
C ALA A 279 6.90 13.69 12.86
N GLN A 280 6.32 14.84 13.21
CA GLN A 280 6.94 15.80 14.11
C GLN A 280 7.04 15.26 15.53
N GLN A 281 5.94 14.68 16.05
CA GLN A 281 5.89 14.10 17.40
C GLN A 281 6.81 12.89 17.54
N ALA A 282 6.97 12.11 16.46
CA ALA A 282 7.74 10.87 16.49
C ALA A 282 9.24 11.03 16.16
N PHE A 283 9.75 12.27 16.02
CA PHE A 283 11.12 12.54 15.56
C PHE A 283 12.23 11.83 16.36
N ARG A 284 11.98 11.54 17.65
CA ARG A 284 12.89 10.78 18.53
C ARG A 284 13.02 9.31 18.12
N PHE A 285 12.02 8.74 17.45
CA PHE A 285 11.91 7.31 17.16
C PHE A 285 12.24 6.99 15.70
N TRP A 286 11.83 7.85 14.79
CA TRP A 286 12.09 7.69 13.35
C TRP A 286 12.16 9.03 12.64
N ASN A 287 12.76 9.02 11.46
CA ASN A 287 12.97 10.23 10.67
C ASN A 287 12.40 10.06 9.25
N HIS A 288 11.44 10.91 8.90
CA HIS A 288 10.76 10.88 7.60
C HIS A 288 11.71 11.05 6.40
N LYS A 289 12.79 11.85 6.53
CA LYS A 289 13.76 12.04 5.45
C LYS A 289 14.57 10.76 5.22
N ASN A 290 14.98 10.11 6.30
CA ASN A 290 15.69 8.83 6.22
C ASN A 290 14.81 7.72 5.64
N CYS A 291 13.50 7.76 5.89
CA CYS A 291 12.54 6.86 5.25
C CYS A 291 12.58 7.01 3.71
N TRP A 292 12.42 8.24 3.20
CA TRP A 292 12.49 8.52 1.76
C TRP A 292 13.85 8.22 1.15
N ASN A 293 14.92 8.63 1.83
CA ASN A 293 16.30 8.35 1.40
C ASN A 293 16.51 6.84 1.28
N PHE A 294 16.07 6.06 2.26
CA PHE A 294 16.23 4.61 2.23
C PHE A 294 15.47 4.00 1.07
N LEU A 295 14.21 4.41 0.83
CA LEU A 295 13.43 3.93 -0.31
C LEU A 295 14.15 4.23 -1.63
N GLU A 296 14.62 5.46 -1.85
CA GLU A 296 15.33 5.81 -3.09
C GLU A 296 16.62 5.01 -3.27
N HIS A 297 17.47 4.94 -2.24
CA HIS A 297 18.71 4.15 -2.30
C HIS A 297 18.43 2.66 -2.56
N PHE A 298 17.39 2.11 -1.94
CA PHE A 298 17.00 0.71 -2.13
C PHE A 298 16.56 0.45 -3.57
N LEU A 299 15.72 1.32 -4.14
CA LEU A 299 15.29 1.22 -5.54
C LEU A 299 16.49 1.39 -6.49
N SER A 300 17.39 2.32 -6.20
CA SER A 300 18.65 2.48 -6.95
C SER A 300 19.50 1.20 -6.93
N LEU A 301 19.63 0.54 -5.78
CA LEU A 301 20.34 -0.73 -5.65
C LEU A 301 19.66 -1.82 -6.48
N ALA A 302 18.33 -1.96 -6.39
CA ALA A 302 17.57 -2.94 -7.15
C ALA A 302 17.68 -2.72 -8.67
N GLN A 303 17.57 -1.46 -9.13
CA GLN A 303 17.73 -1.09 -10.54
C GLN A 303 19.10 -1.52 -11.07
N ASN A 304 20.15 -1.23 -10.31
CA ASN A 304 21.52 -1.57 -10.69
C ASN A 304 21.77 -3.09 -10.70
N LEU A 305 21.18 -3.82 -9.75
CA LEU A 305 21.31 -5.28 -9.66
C LEU A 305 20.62 -5.98 -10.85
N LEU A 306 19.45 -5.47 -11.27
CA LEU A 306 18.67 -6.02 -12.38
C LEU A 306 18.99 -5.35 -13.72
N LYS A 307 20.04 -4.52 -13.84
CA LYS A 307 20.33 -3.73 -15.04
C LYS A 307 20.42 -4.57 -16.32
N ASN A 308 21.05 -5.74 -16.24
CA ASN A 308 21.27 -6.68 -17.35
C ASN A 308 20.21 -7.80 -17.42
N GLU A 309 19.19 -7.75 -16.57
CA GLU A 309 18.12 -8.75 -16.56
C GLU A 309 16.96 -8.31 -17.46
N ASN A 310 16.32 -9.28 -18.10
CA ASN A 310 15.07 -9.06 -18.86
C ASN A 310 14.17 -10.29 -18.92
N ASP A 311 14.52 -11.36 -18.19
CA ASP A 311 13.75 -12.59 -18.11
C ASP A 311 12.70 -12.48 -16.99
N PRO A 312 11.39 -12.49 -17.33
CA PRO A 312 10.32 -12.39 -16.33
C PRO A 312 10.24 -13.60 -15.40
N SER A 313 10.84 -14.73 -15.76
CA SER A 313 10.83 -15.96 -14.95
C SER A 313 11.81 -15.88 -13.76
N LYS A 314 12.80 -14.99 -13.82
CA LYS A 314 13.81 -14.82 -12.78
C LYS A 314 13.33 -13.83 -11.72
N VAL A 315 13.51 -14.22 -10.46
CA VAL A 315 13.12 -13.43 -9.30
C VAL A 315 14.36 -13.18 -8.44
N TYR A 316 14.57 -11.92 -8.10
CA TYR A 316 15.55 -11.50 -7.11
C TYR A 316 14.82 -11.29 -5.80
N LEU A 317 15.00 -12.21 -4.86
CA LEU A 317 14.32 -12.21 -3.58
C LEU A 317 15.17 -11.46 -2.55
N PHE A 318 14.70 -10.28 -2.16
CA PHE A 318 15.24 -9.53 -1.03
C PHE A 318 14.56 -9.98 0.25
N SER A 319 15.33 -10.24 1.29
CA SER A 319 14.85 -10.77 2.56
C SER A 319 15.49 -10.05 3.74
N LYS A 320 14.67 -9.74 4.74
CA LYS A 320 15.11 -9.17 6.01
C LYS A 320 14.43 -9.93 7.14
N GLU A 321 15.23 -10.54 8.00
CA GLU A 321 14.75 -11.19 9.22
C GLU A 321 14.27 -10.17 10.26
N ARG A 322 13.40 -10.63 11.16
CA ARG A 322 12.93 -9.80 12.28
C ARG A 322 14.13 -9.33 13.14
N TYR A 323 14.14 -8.06 13.52
CA TYR A 323 15.23 -7.39 14.26
C TYR A 323 16.60 -7.34 13.56
N SER A 324 16.76 -7.96 12.39
CA SER A 324 18.00 -7.88 11.61
C SER A 324 18.18 -6.50 10.99
N THR A 325 19.42 -6.02 10.96
CA THR A 325 19.85 -4.84 10.18
C THR A 325 20.37 -5.22 8.79
N ILE A 326 20.48 -6.51 8.50
CA ILE A 326 21.01 -7.05 7.25
C ILE A 326 19.86 -7.43 6.34
N ILE A 327 19.92 -6.92 5.11
CA ILE A 327 19.07 -7.33 4.01
C ILE A 327 19.90 -8.21 3.07
N THR A 328 19.40 -9.40 2.78
CA THR A 328 20.03 -10.33 1.85
C THR A 328 19.27 -10.32 0.52
N CYS A 329 19.95 -10.64 -0.58
CA CYS A 329 19.34 -10.82 -1.88
C CYS A 329 19.80 -12.14 -2.49
N LYS A 330 18.85 -12.95 -2.96
CA LYS A 330 19.13 -14.21 -3.67
C LYS A 330 18.44 -14.19 -5.04
N LYS A 331 19.17 -14.60 -6.08
CA LYS A 331 18.61 -14.83 -7.41
C LYS A 331 18.03 -16.25 -7.46
N LEU A 332 16.73 -16.36 -7.70
CA LEU A 332 16.05 -17.65 -7.83
C LEU A 332 16.18 -18.16 -9.28
N LEU A 333 16.66 -19.40 -9.45
CA LEU A 333 16.79 -20.06 -10.75
C LEU A 333 15.45 -20.59 -11.27
N HIS A 334 14.59 -21.03 -10.36
CA HIS A 334 13.21 -21.44 -10.64
C HIS A 334 12.29 -20.73 -9.64
N SER A 335 11.49 -19.79 -10.14
CA SER A 335 10.61 -18.99 -9.27
C SER A 335 9.41 -19.77 -8.77
N GLY A 336 8.87 -20.72 -9.54
CA GLY A 336 7.72 -21.53 -9.14
C GLY A 336 6.56 -20.66 -8.65
N ASN A 337 6.09 -20.91 -7.42
CA ASN A 337 5.03 -20.12 -6.79
C ASN A 337 5.42 -18.66 -6.50
N LEU A 338 6.72 -18.33 -6.53
CA LEU A 338 7.24 -16.97 -6.38
C LEU A 338 7.33 -16.22 -7.72
N CYS A 339 6.79 -16.78 -8.81
CA CYS A 339 6.67 -16.05 -10.07
C CYS A 339 5.78 -14.80 -9.86
N ILE A 340 6.30 -13.63 -10.26
CA ILE A 340 5.64 -12.33 -10.12
C ILE A 340 4.82 -11.97 -11.36
N ILE A 341 5.36 -12.29 -12.54
CA ILE A 341 4.82 -11.86 -13.82
C ILE A 341 4.29 -13.10 -14.55
N PRO A 342 2.97 -13.30 -14.60
CA PRO A 342 2.38 -14.48 -15.21
C PRO A 342 2.46 -14.46 -16.74
N ASP A 343 2.45 -15.64 -17.35
CA ASP A 343 2.61 -15.81 -18.80
C ASP A 343 1.58 -15.01 -19.60
N TRP A 344 0.31 -15.03 -19.17
CA TRP A 344 -0.79 -14.29 -19.81
C TRP A 344 -0.50 -12.79 -19.93
N TYR A 345 0.28 -12.22 -19.02
CA TYR A 345 0.67 -10.82 -19.11
C TYR A 345 1.78 -10.65 -20.15
N THR A 346 2.79 -11.51 -20.13
CA THR A 346 3.95 -11.42 -21.05
C THR A 346 3.58 -11.72 -22.51
N ASP A 347 2.62 -12.62 -22.75
CA ASP A 347 2.21 -13.06 -24.09
C ASP A 347 1.60 -11.92 -24.92
N VAL A 348 0.86 -11.02 -24.26
CA VAL A 348 0.29 -9.81 -24.87
C VAL A 348 1.38 -8.86 -25.42
N PHE A 349 2.62 -9.00 -24.94
CA PHE A 349 3.78 -8.26 -25.44
C PHE A 349 4.64 -9.05 -26.44
N LYS A 350 4.36 -10.34 -26.67
CA LYS A 350 4.96 -11.18 -27.71
C LYS A 350 4.21 -11.03 -29.05
N ASP A 351 2.89 -11.02 -29.02
CA ASP A 351 2.02 -10.95 -30.22
C ASP A 351 2.21 -9.68 -31.06
N MET A 352 2.72 -8.60 -30.44
CA MET A 352 3.08 -7.38 -31.17
C MET A 352 4.20 -7.59 -32.21
N LYS A 353 5.15 -8.49 -31.95
CA LYS A 353 6.22 -8.81 -32.92
C LYS A 353 5.66 -9.53 -34.16
N ILE A 354 4.55 -10.25 -34.02
CA ILE A 354 3.96 -11.08 -35.10
C ILE A 354 3.03 -10.23 -35.98
N ASN A 355 2.17 -9.41 -35.36
CA ASN A 355 1.20 -8.60 -36.10
C ASN A 355 1.86 -7.45 -36.90
N GLN A 356 2.98 -6.88 -36.42
CA GLN A 356 3.73 -5.89 -37.21
C GLN A 356 4.54 -6.53 -38.34
N LYS A 357 5.16 -7.70 -38.13
CA LYS A 357 5.82 -8.44 -39.22
C LYS A 357 4.87 -8.81 -40.35
N LYS A 358 3.62 -9.19 -40.03
CA LYS A 358 2.56 -9.43 -41.03
C LYS A 358 2.18 -8.15 -41.78
N ASN A 359 2.10 -7.00 -41.10
CA ASN A 359 1.79 -5.73 -41.75
C ASN A 359 2.95 -5.23 -42.63
N GLU A 360 4.20 -5.41 -42.23
CA GLU A 360 5.37 -5.06 -43.06
C GLU A 360 5.57 -6.00 -44.26
N SER A 361 5.18 -7.27 -44.13
CA SER A 361 5.22 -8.24 -45.25
C SER A 361 4.03 -8.14 -46.20
N ASN A 362 2.92 -7.52 -45.78
CA ASN A 362 1.77 -7.20 -46.65
C ASN A 362 1.88 -5.82 -47.33
N VAL A 363 2.92 -5.05 -47.04
CA VAL A 363 3.21 -3.72 -47.66
C VAL A 363 4.39 -3.81 -48.66
N LYS A 364 4.93 -5.00 -48.87
CA LYS A 364 5.80 -5.34 -50.00
C LYS A 364 5.03 -6.17 -51.00
#